data_AF-A0A368P1D4-F1
#
_entry.id   AF-A0A368P1D4-F1
#
_cell.length_a   1.000
_cell.length_b   1.000
_cell.length_c   1.000
_cell.angle_alpha   90.00
_cell.angle_beta   90.00
_cell.angle_gamma   90.00
#
_symmetry.space_group_name_H-M   'P 1'
#
loop_
_entity.id
_entity.type
_entity.pdbx_description
1 polymer ?
#
loop_
_entity_poly.entity_id
_entity_poly.type
_entity_poly.pdbx_seq_one_letter_code
_entity_poly.pdbx_strand_id
1 'polypeptide(L)' 'MIDKNKWYNRYIVGYLLIFIPPLGLYGVYKSETIPLHWKIATYVALALAVITGVLVYVF' A
#
# COMPACT_ATOMS: atom_id res chain seq x y z
N MET A 1 -13.27 21.10 -14.98
CA MET A 1 -12.03 20.31 -15.13
C MET A 1 -12.43 18.87 -14.87
N ILE A 2 -12.20 17.97 -15.81
CA ILE A 2 -12.64 16.57 -15.68
C ILE A 2 -11.83 15.96 -14.53
N ASP A 3 -12.46 15.77 -13.37
CA ASP A 3 -11.98 14.88 -12.33
C ASP A 3 -11.87 13.50 -12.95
N LYS A 4 -10.69 13.22 -13.53
CA LYS A 4 -10.32 11.88 -13.97
C LYS A 4 -10.55 11.01 -12.76
N ASN A 5 -11.50 10.08 -12.87
CA ASN A 5 -11.84 9.10 -11.86
C ASN A 5 -10.61 8.20 -11.65
N LYS A 6 -9.64 8.71 -10.89
CA LYS A 6 -8.34 8.09 -10.66
C LYS A 6 -8.63 6.85 -9.82
N TRP A 7 -8.35 5.66 -10.35
CA TRP A 7 -8.65 4.38 -9.69
C TRP A 7 -7.99 4.24 -8.31
N TYR A 8 -6.94 5.02 -8.04
CA TYR A 8 -6.19 5.07 -6.78
C TYR A 8 -6.86 5.95 -5.69
N ASN A 9 -8.17 5.79 -5.52
CA ASN A 9 -8.91 6.33 -4.37
C ASN A 9 -8.52 5.57 -3.09
N ARG A 10 -8.44 6.25 -1.94
CA ARG A 10 -8.02 5.71 -0.64
C ARG A 10 -8.67 4.36 -0.30
N TYR A 11 -9.97 4.23 -0.55
CA TYR A 11 -10.72 2.99 -0.28
C TYR A 11 -10.34 1.83 -1.20
N ILE A 12 -10.20 2.09 -2.51
CA ILE A 12 -9.81 1.08 -3.50
C ILE A 12 -8.37 0.62 -3.27
N VAL A 13 -7.47 1.57 -2.96
CA VAL A 13 -6.07 1.28 -2.64
C VAL A 13 -5.96 0.41 -1.38
N GLY A 14 -6.74 0.71 -0.35
CA GLY A 14 -6.80 -0.11 0.87
C GLY A 14 -7.26 -1.55 0.59
N TYR A 15 -8.27 -1.71 -0.27
CA TYR A 15 -8.74 -3.03 -0.69
C TYR A 15 -7.66 -3.78 -1.49
N LEU A 16 -7.02 -3.10 -2.45
CA LEU A 16 -5.96 -3.70 -3.26
C LEU A 16 -4.75 -4.10 -2.42
N LEU A 17 -4.41 -3.39 -1.34
CA LEU A 17 -3.30 -3.78 -0.45
C LEU A 17 -3.50 -5.16 0.17
N ILE A 18 -4.74 -5.54 0.45
CA ILE A 18 -5.07 -6.83 1.09
C ILE A 18 -5.18 -7.94 0.05
N PHE A 19 -5.93 -7.69 -1.04
CA PHE A 19 -6.27 -8.73 -2.01
C PHE A 19 -5.22 -8.89 -3.12
N ILE A 20 -4.58 -7.80 -3.54
CA ILE A 20 -3.57 -7.78 -4.60
C ILE A 20 -2.44 -6.84 -4.18
N PRO A 21 -1.59 -7.25 -3.20
CA PRO A 21 -0.62 -6.37 -2.56
C PRO A 21 0.25 -5.55 -3.53
N PRO A 22 0.72 -6.08 -4.68
CA PRO A 22 1.48 -5.29 -5.65
C PRO A 22 0.71 -4.08 -6.20
N LEU A 23 -0.57 -4.26 -6.54
CA LEU A 23 -1.44 -3.19 -7.04
C LEU A 23 -1.79 -2.19 -5.93
N GLY A 24 -1.98 -2.69 -4.71
CA GLY A 24 -2.23 -1.84 -3.53
C GLY A 24 -1.04 -0.93 -3.22
N LEU A 25 0.18 -1.48 -3.21
CA LEU A 25 1.40 -0.71 -3.00
C LEU A 25 1.61 0.35 -4.09
N TYR A 26 1.38 0.00 -5.36
CA TYR A 26 1.43 0.97 -6.45
C TYR A 26 0.37 2.07 -6.29
N GLY A 27 -0.84 1.70 -5.84
CA GLY A 27 -1.91 2.62 -5.52
C GLY A 27 -1.52 3.60 -4.39
N VAL A 28 -0.89 3.11 -3.32
CA VAL A 28 -0.39 3.94 -2.22
C VAL A 28 0.68 4.91 -2.69
N TYR A 29 1.63 4.43 -3.49
CA TYR A 29 2.68 5.26 -4.07
C TYR A 29 2.09 6.40 -4.90
N LYS A 30 1.20 6.06 -5.83
CA LYS A 30 0.67 6.98 -6.85
C LYS A 30 -0.46 7.89 -6.36
N SER A 31 -1.15 7.54 -5.28
CA SER A 31 -2.28 8.34 -4.80
C SER A 31 -1.83 9.69 -4.27
N GLU A 32 -2.40 10.76 -4.83
CA GLU A 32 -2.23 12.14 -4.35
C GLU A 32 -3.10 12.42 -3.12
N THR A 33 -4.11 11.57 -2.85
CA THR A 33 -5.06 11.74 -1.75
C THR A 33 -4.58 11.10 -0.44
N ILE A 34 -3.60 10.20 -0.52
CA ILE A 34 -3.07 9.49 0.65
C ILE A 34 -1.95 10.34 1.27
N PRO A 35 -2.08 10.73 2.55
CA PRO A 35 -1.05 11.51 3.24
C PRO A 35 0.28 10.76 3.28
N LEU A 36 1.38 11.52 3.26
CA LEU A 36 2.74 10.96 3.29
C LEU A 36 2.97 10.01 4.48
N HIS A 37 2.43 10.32 5.66
CA HIS A 37 2.55 9.46 6.85
C HIS A 37 1.89 8.09 6.65
N TRP A 38 0.77 8.00 5.93
CA TRP A 38 0.13 6.71 5.61
C TRP A 38 0.92 5.94 4.55
N LYS A 39 1.56 6.63 3.59
CA LYS A 39 2.47 5.96 2.64
C LYS A 39 3.64 5.32 3.38
N ILE A 40 4.30 6.09 4.24
CA ILE A 40 5.43 5.60 5.05
C ILE A 40 4.98 4.43 5.93
N ALA A 41 3.85 4.55 6.64
CA ALA A 41 3.34 3.47 7.48
C ALA A 41 3.09 2.17 6.69
N THR A 42 2.57 2.27 5.46
CA THR A 42 2.33 1.10 4.60
C THR A 42 3.64 0.41 4.22
N TYR A 43 4.67 1.18 3.84
CA TYR A 43 5.98 0.61 3.50
C TYR A 43 6.71 0.03 4.71
N VAL A 44 6.62 0.68 5.87
CA VAL A 44 7.19 0.17 7.13
C VAL A 44 6.51 -1.13 7.54
N ALA A 45 5.17 -1.20 7.45
CA ALA A 45 4.43 -2.43 7.72
C ALA A 45 4.82 -3.56 6.76
N LEU A 46 5.00 -3.25 5.48
CA LEU A 46 5.48 -4.22 4.49
C LEU A 46 6.89 -4.73 4.85
N ALA A 47 7.82 -3.83 5.18
CA ALA A 47 9.18 -4.20 5.55
C ALA A 47 9.20 -5.09 6.81
N LEU A 48 8.40 -4.74 7.84
CA LEU A 48 8.24 -5.57 9.03
C LEU A 48 7.68 -6.95 8.70
N ALA A 49 6.62 -7.03 7.88
CA ALA A 49 6.04 -8.31 7.48
C ALA A 49 7.06 -9.21 6.77
N VAL A 50 7.90 -8.64 5.90
CA VAL A 50 8.98 -9.37 5.23
C VAL A 50 10.04 -9.82 6.23
N ILE A 51 10.51 -8.94 7.12
CA ILE A 51 11.52 -9.28 8.13
C ILE A 51 11.00 -10.38 9.05
N THR A 52 9.79 -10.23 9.59
CA THR A 52 9.16 -11.23 10.46
C THR A 52 8.92 -12.53 9.72
N GLY A 53 8.44 -12.50 8.47
CA GLY A 53 8.25 -13.70 7.66
C GLY A 53 9.57 -14.45 7.39
N VAL A 54 10.65 -13.72 7.09
CA VAL A 54 11.98 -14.31 6.92
C VAL A 54 12.50 -14.89 8.24
N LEU A 55 12.38 -14.17 9.35
CA LEU A 55 12.80 -14.67 10.66
C LEU A 55 12.05 -15.96 11.03
N VAL A 56 10.73 -15.99 10.85
CA VAL A 56 9.91 -17.19 11.12
C VAL A 56 10.26 -18.35 10.19
N TYR A 57 10.63 -18.07 8.94
CA TYR A 57 11.04 -19.12 8.00
C TYR A 57 12.43 -19.69 8.30
N VAL A 58 13.33 -18.87 8.85
CA VAL A 58 14.72 -19.25 9.15
C VAL A 58 14.87 -20.02 10.46
N PHE A 59 13.99 -19.77 11.45
CA PHE A 59 13.94 -20.49 12.73
C PHE A 59 13.10 -21.75 12.66
#